data_AF-A0A9D7RFG7-F1
#
_entry.id   AF-A0A9D7RFG7-F1
#
_cell.length_a   1.000
_cell.length_b   1.000
_cell.length_c   1.000
_cell.angle_alpha   90.00
_cell.angle_beta   90.00
_cell.angle_gamma   90.00
#
_symmetry.space_group_name_H-M   'P 1'
#
loop_
_entity.id
_entity.type
_entity.pdbx_description
1 polymer ?
#
loop_
_entity_poly.entity_id
_entity_poly.type
_entity_poly.pdbx_seq_one_letter_code
_entity_poly.pdbx_strand_id
1 'polypeptide(L)'
;MLGTGGSAGVRGAERYVSLASVLERGDKRGARPAVADRSINALALVREGRRLDLLAEVARRYLAAAAMEAQAFIWATAVERRERALEAAASRVAAGGAPESVRLTAMAAAVAARGVERAGRAATLDTTRLAILWGVTDPSFSVPALETAELPQSIELRAAIERIANAPEMRAFSSEERLREARVQLARTALSPDLQWSVGLRRLEGDHDWGLMGTLAPPLGTRSRAEPGIRAAEAELAAVSLEREAAMLQLKATLADAQAQLASL
;
A
#
# COMPACT_ATOMS: atom_id res chain seq x y z
N MET A 1 -46.87 -43.73 -0.22
CA MET A 1 -47.38 -42.40 0.19
C MET A 1 -48.56 -42.65 1.12
N LEU A 2 -48.30 -42.60 2.42
CA LEU A 2 -49.17 -43.17 3.46
C LEU A 2 -50.07 -42.07 4.03
N GLY A 3 -51.36 -42.18 3.73
CA GLY A 3 -52.46 -41.41 4.33
C GLY A 3 -53.75 -42.20 4.11
N THR A 4 -54.66 -42.20 5.08
CA THR A 4 -55.95 -42.90 5.02
C THR A 4 -57.09 -41.89 5.09
N GLY A 5 -58.24 -42.18 4.48
CA GLY A 5 -59.34 -41.21 4.36
C GLY A 5 -59.02 -40.05 3.41
N GLY A 6 -59.32 -38.81 3.81
CA GLY A 6 -59.13 -37.59 2.99
C GLY A 6 -57.68 -37.28 2.60
N SER A 7 -56.69 -37.90 3.24
CA SER A 7 -55.26 -37.72 2.96
C SER A 7 -54.64 -38.84 2.10
N ALA A 8 -55.46 -39.70 1.48
CA ALA A 8 -54.97 -40.85 0.69
C ALA A 8 -54.36 -40.46 -0.68
N GLY A 9 -53.13 -40.94 -0.96
CA GLY A 9 -52.40 -40.64 -2.19
C GLY A 9 -51.87 -39.20 -2.21
N VAL A 10 -52.09 -38.47 -3.31
CA VAL A 10 -51.80 -37.02 -3.42
C VAL A 10 -53.02 -36.14 -3.10
N ARG A 11 -54.15 -36.74 -2.67
CA ARG A 11 -55.38 -36.00 -2.38
C ARG A 11 -55.24 -35.06 -1.18
N GLY A 12 -54.32 -35.33 -0.25
CA GLY A 12 -53.98 -34.40 0.83
C GLY A 12 -52.86 -33.42 0.48
N ALA A 13 -52.41 -33.34 -0.78
CA ALA A 13 -51.30 -32.47 -1.15
C ALA A 13 -51.71 -31.00 -1.03
N GLU A 14 -50.84 -30.21 -0.37
CA GLU A 14 -50.97 -28.76 -0.32
C GLU A 14 -49.96 -28.15 -1.27
N ARG A 15 -50.40 -27.20 -2.10
CA ARG A 15 -49.50 -26.39 -2.94
C ARG A 15 -49.55 -24.96 -2.43
N TYR A 16 -48.40 -24.36 -2.14
CA TYR A 16 -48.33 -22.98 -1.68
C TYR A 16 -47.42 -22.17 -2.60
N VAL A 17 -47.84 -20.93 -2.88
CA VAL A 17 -47.02 -19.92 -3.55
C VAL A 17 -47.06 -18.68 -2.69
N SER A 18 -45.90 -18.12 -2.34
CA SER A 18 -45.81 -16.93 -1.51
C SER A 18 -44.83 -15.91 -2.08
N LEU A 19 -45.14 -14.64 -1.81
CA LEU A 19 -44.27 -13.50 -2.00
C LEU A 19 -43.89 -12.97 -0.62
N ALA A 20 -42.60 -12.78 -0.38
CA ALA A 20 -42.10 -12.20 0.86
C ALA A 20 -41.15 -11.05 0.54
N SER A 21 -41.16 -10.02 1.37
CA SER A 21 -40.23 -8.90 1.27
C SER A 21 -39.98 -8.27 2.64
N VAL A 22 -38.93 -7.45 2.67
CA VAL A 22 -38.54 -6.68 3.85
C VAL A 22 -38.77 -5.20 3.56
N LEU A 23 -39.52 -4.54 4.44
CA LEU A 23 -39.62 -3.09 4.44
C LEU A 23 -38.47 -2.52 5.27
N GLU A 24 -37.42 -2.08 4.58
CA GLU A 24 -36.25 -1.46 5.20
C GLU A 24 -36.62 -0.07 5.76
N ARG A 25 -36.32 0.17 7.04
CA ARG A 25 -36.58 1.44 7.73
C ARG A 25 -35.28 2.09 8.19
N GLY A 26 -35.31 3.41 8.40
CA GLY A 26 -34.16 4.15 8.91
C GLY A 26 -33.07 4.45 7.88
N ASP A 27 -33.45 4.59 6.61
CA ASP A 27 -32.56 4.96 5.49
C ASP A 27 -31.33 4.05 5.29
N LYS A 28 -31.48 2.76 5.59
CA LYS A 28 -30.45 1.73 5.33
C LYS A 28 -29.99 1.72 3.88
N ARG A 29 -30.93 1.93 2.95
CA ARG A 29 -30.65 1.98 1.51
C ARG A 29 -29.85 3.20 1.10
N GLY A 30 -30.08 4.38 1.68
CA GLY A 30 -29.28 5.58 1.40
C GLY A 30 -27.89 5.52 2.04
N ALA A 31 -27.79 4.94 3.24
CA ALA A 31 -26.52 4.85 3.96
C ALA A 31 -25.48 3.91 3.31
N ARG A 32 -25.91 2.84 2.64
CA ARG A 32 -24.99 1.88 1.98
C ARG A 32 -24.21 2.52 0.81
N PRO A 33 -24.84 3.17 -0.19
CA PRO A 33 -24.14 3.91 -1.23
C PRO A 33 -23.26 5.02 -0.67
N ALA A 34 -23.71 5.74 0.37
CA ALA A 34 -22.90 6.78 0.98
C ALA A 34 -21.56 6.25 1.50
N VAL A 35 -21.54 5.09 2.17
CA VAL A 35 -20.28 4.44 2.59
C VAL A 35 -19.42 4.03 1.39
N ALA A 36 -20.03 3.49 0.32
CA ALA A 36 -19.31 3.11 -0.88
C ALA A 36 -18.65 4.32 -1.57
N ASP A 37 -19.39 5.41 -1.73
CA ASP A 37 -18.90 6.65 -2.34
C ASP A 37 -17.76 7.27 -1.52
N ARG A 38 -17.88 7.30 -0.19
CA ARG A 38 -16.81 7.77 0.69
C ARG A 38 -15.56 6.88 0.61
N SER A 39 -15.72 5.57 0.48
CA SER A 39 -14.63 4.61 0.31
C SER A 39 -13.86 4.86 -0.99
N ILE A 40 -14.57 5.05 -2.11
CA ILE A 40 -13.96 5.37 -3.42
C ILE A 40 -13.18 6.68 -3.34
N ASN A 41 -13.76 7.71 -2.73
CA ASN A 41 -13.11 9.01 -2.58
C ASN A 41 -11.84 8.94 -1.69
N ALA A 42 -11.88 8.16 -0.60
CA ALA A 42 -10.71 7.94 0.24
C ALA A 42 -9.56 7.25 -0.52
N LEU A 43 -9.89 6.28 -1.38
CA LEU A 43 -8.92 5.54 -2.19
C LEU A 43 -8.13 6.43 -3.15
N ALA A 44 -8.73 7.52 -3.66
CA ALA A 44 -8.05 8.44 -4.58
C ALA A 44 -6.82 9.11 -3.93
N LEU A 45 -6.92 9.54 -2.67
CA LEU A 45 -5.79 10.15 -1.95
C LEU A 45 -4.72 9.12 -1.57
N VAL A 46 -5.14 7.90 -1.18
CA VAL A 46 -4.21 6.79 -0.93
C VAL A 46 -3.43 6.43 -2.18
N ARG A 47 -4.10 6.41 -3.35
CA ARG A 47 -3.45 6.18 -4.64
C ARG A 47 -2.41 7.26 -4.96
N GLU A 48 -2.74 8.52 -4.69
CA GLU A 48 -1.80 9.63 -4.91
C GLU A 48 -0.57 9.52 -4.00
N GLY A 49 -0.75 9.16 -2.72
CA GLY A 49 0.37 8.89 -1.80
C GLY A 49 1.28 7.78 -2.34
N ARG A 50 0.71 6.63 -2.69
CA ARG A 50 1.46 5.50 -3.27
C ARG A 50 2.19 5.85 -4.56
N ARG A 51 1.61 6.74 -5.39
CA ARG A 51 2.24 7.23 -6.61
C ARG A 51 3.51 8.03 -6.30
N LEU A 52 3.45 8.91 -5.29
CA LEU A 52 4.61 9.68 -4.84
C LEU A 52 5.68 8.78 -4.20
N ASP A 53 5.28 7.77 -3.43
CA ASP A 53 6.22 6.79 -2.85
C ASP A 53 6.97 6.02 -3.94
N LEU A 54 6.25 5.58 -4.98
CA LEU A 54 6.85 4.91 -6.13
C LEU A 54 7.82 5.83 -6.87
N LEU A 55 7.44 7.09 -7.12
CA LEU A 55 8.32 8.08 -7.75
C LEU A 55 9.57 8.34 -6.91
N ALA A 56 9.44 8.45 -5.60
CA ALA A 56 10.55 8.63 -4.68
C ALA A 56 11.47 7.40 -4.65
N GLU A 57 10.92 6.19 -4.66
CA GLU A 57 11.71 4.97 -4.72
C GLU A 57 12.45 4.84 -6.05
N VAL A 58 11.80 5.12 -7.18
CA VAL A 58 12.45 5.14 -8.50
C VAL A 58 13.58 6.16 -8.52
N ALA A 59 13.36 7.38 -8.00
CA ALA A 59 14.40 8.41 -7.92
C ALA A 59 15.59 7.97 -7.05
N ARG A 60 15.34 7.35 -5.88
CA ARG A 60 16.40 6.80 -5.02
C ARG A 60 17.22 5.72 -5.74
N ARG A 61 16.56 4.78 -6.41
CA ARG A 61 17.23 3.69 -7.15
C ARG A 61 18.02 4.22 -8.33
N TYR A 62 17.47 5.19 -9.05
CA TYR A 62 18.17 5.87 -10.13
C TYR A 62 19.45 6.55 -9.63
N LEU A 63 19.36 7.34 -8.55
CA LEU A 63 20.53 8.02 -7.98
C LEU A 63 21.57 7.02 -7.48
N ALA A 64 21.16 5.92 -6.83
CA ALA A 64 22.07 4.86 -6.39
C ALA A 64 22.79 4.20 -7.58
N ALA A 65 22.07 3.87 -8.65
CA ALA A 65 22.65 3.29 -9.85
C ALA A 65 23.63 4.26 -10.55
N ALA A 66 23.25 5.54 -10.68
CA ALA A 66 24.12 6.58 -11.24
C ALA A 66 25.40 6.79 -10.41
N ALA A 67 25.28 6.78 -9.07
CA ALA A 67 26.43 6.86 -8.17
C ALA A 67 27.36 5.65 -8.32
N MET A 68 26.81 4.43 -8.48
CA MET A 68 27.61 3.23 -8.73
C MET A 68 28.31 3.27 -10.09
N GLU A 69 27.68 3.80 -11.13
CA GLU A 69 28.30 3.97 -12.45
C GLU A 69 29.50 4.96 -12.39
N ALA A 70 29.32 6.08 -11.69
CA ALA A 70 30.41 7.03 -11.42
C ALA A 70 31.54 6.38 -10.60
N GLN A 71 31.20 5.60 -9.58
CA GLN A 71 32.16 4.91 -8.74
C GLN A 71 32.94 3.83 -9.51
N ALA A 72 32.27 3.12 -10.43
CA ALA A 72 32.90 2.14 -11.33
C ALA A 72 33.94 2.80 -12.25
N PHE A 73 33.63 3.99 -12.78
CA PHE A 73 34.57 4.78 -13.57
C PHE A 73 35.83 5.16 -12.76
N ILE A 74 35.65 5.58 -11.50
CA ILE A 74 36.77 5.89 -10.59
C ILE A 74 37.64 4.65 -10.34
N TRP A 75 37.02 3.48 -10.08
CA TRP A 75 37.76 2.24 -9.85
C TRP A 75 38.52 1.76 -11.09
N ALA A 76 37.91 1.84 -12.28
CA ALA A 76 38.57 1.51 -13.54
C ALA A 76 39.81 2.39 -13.76
N THR A 77 39.65 3.71 -13.58
CA THR A 77 40.77 4.67 -13.65
C THR A 77 41.85 4.37 -12.61
N ALA A 78 41.43 3.95 -11.40
CA ALA A 78 42.33 3.60 -10.31
C ALA A 78 43.13 2.32 -10.56
N VAL A 79 42.56 1.35 -11.30
CA VAL A 79 43.26 0.15 -11.79
C VAL A 79 44.28 0.55 -12.86
N GLU A 80 43.85 1.28 -13.89
CA GLU A 80 44.71 1.71 -15.00
C GLU A 80 45.94 2.47 -14.51
N ARG A 81 45.77 3.41 -13.58
CA ARG A 81 46.87 4.18 -12.98
C ARG A 81 47.86 3.30 -12.21
N ARG A 82 47.38 2.26 -11.52
CA ARG A 82 48.24 1.36 -10.74
C ARG A 82 48.97 0.34 -11.62
N GLU A 83 48.38 -0.05 -12.73
CA GLU A 83 49.05 -0.88 -13.75
C GLU A 83 50.19 -0.10 -14.41
N ARG A 84 49.96 1.16 -14.81
CA ARG A 84 51.03 2.04 -15.31
C ARG A 84 52.14 2.24 -14.29
N ALA A 85 51.80 2.35 -13.00
CA ALA A 85 52.80 2.46 -11.94
C ALA A 85 53.62 1.16 -11.76
N LEU A 86 52.99 -0.02 -11.91
CA LEU A 86 53.68 -1.30 -11.89
C LEU A 86 54.65 -1.45 -13.07
N GLU A 87 54.24 -1.06 -14.28
CA GLU A 87 55.11 -1.07 -15.46
C GLU A 87 56.33 -0.15 -15.28
N ALA A 88 56.11 1.07 -14.79
CA ALA A 88 57.19 2.01 -14.50
C ALA A 88 58.15 1.48 -13.41
N ALA A 89 57.61 0.85 -12.36
CA ALA A 89 58.43 0.22 -11.32
C ALA A 89 59.25 -0.95 -11.88
N ALA A 90 58.65 -1.81 -12.71
CA ALA A 90 59.34 -2.91 -13.37
C ALA A 90 60.47 -2.43 -14.28
N SER A 91 60.23 -1.37 -15.06
CA SER A 91 61.27 -0.74 -15.90
C SER A 91 62.43 -0.19 -15.08
N ARG A 92 62.16 0.48 -13.94
CA ARG A 92 63.21 1.00 -13.06
C ARG A 92 64.04 -0.10 -12.40
N VAL A 93 63.41 -1.19 -11.98
CA VAL A 93 64.14 -2.36 -11.43
C VAL A 93 65.02 -2.99 -12.51
N ALA A 94 64.50 -3.17 -13.74
CA ALA A 94 65.27 -3.72 -14.85
C ALA A 94 66.47 -2.85 -15.24
N ALA A 95 66.34 -1.52 -15.11
CA ALA A 95 67.44 -0.57 -15.32
C ALA A 95 68.38 -0.44 -14.10
N GLY A 96 68.18 -1.21 -13.02
CA GLY A 96 68.98 -1.13 -11.79
C GLY A 96 68.73 0.11 -10.92
N GLY A 97 67.71 0.91 -11.24
CA GLY A 97 67.38 2.18 -10.57
C GLY A 97 66.40 2.08 -9.41
N ALA A 98 66.01 0.86 -9.02
CA ALA A 98 65.15 0.57 -7.85
C ALA A 98 65.32 -0.88 -7.37
N PRO A 99 65.08 -1.17 -6.08
CA PRO A 99 65.07 -2.54 -5.57
C PRO A 99 63.77 -3.28 -5.94
N GLU A 100 63.83 -4.62 -5.96
CA GLU A 100 62.70 -5.50 -6.30
C GLU A 100 61.47 -5.31 -5.40
N SER A 101 61.67 -4.87 -4.14
CA SER A 101 60.58 -4.54 -3.22
C SER A 101 59.64 -3.48 -3.78
N VAL A 102 60.13 -2.50 -4.55
CA VAL A 102 59.30 -1.45 -5.17
C VAL A 102 58.33 -2.05 -6.20
N ARG A 103 58.80 -3.02 -7.00
CA ARG A 103 57.97 -3.73 -7.98
C ARG A 103 56.91 -4.57 -7.28
N LEU A 104 57.27 -5.28 -6.21
CA LEU A 104 56.33 -6.08 -5.42
C LEU A 104 55.25 -5.23 -4.74
N THR A 105 55.61 -4.06 -4.19
CA THR A 105 54.62 -3.12 -3.63
C THR A 105 53.67 -2.60 -4.70
N ALA A 106 54.18 -2.22 -5.88
CA ALA A 106 53.33 -1.78 -6.99
C ALA A 106 52.39 -2.90 -7.49
N MET A 107 52.89 -4.14 -7.52
CA MET A 107 52.10 -5.31 -7.89
C MET A 107 50.98 -5.58 -6.89
N ALA A 108 51.28 -5.53 -5.59
CA ALA A 108 50.26 -5.67 -4.54
C ALA A 108 49.18 -4.59 -4.65
N ALA A 109 49.56 -3.34 -4.92
CA ALA A 109 48.61 -2.24 -5.10
C ALA A 109 47.70 -2.45 -6.33
N ALA A 110 48.25 -2.90 -7.46
CA ALA A 110 47.47 -3.19 -8.66
C ALA A 110 46.48 -4.34 -8.45
N VAL A 111 46.90 -5.43 -7.79
CA VAL A 111 46.03 -6.55 -7.43
C VAL A 111 44.91 -6.11 -6.50
N ALA A 112 45.21 -5.29 -5.49
CA ALA A 112 44.22 -4.75 -4.57
C ALA A 112 43.15 -3.91 -5.30
N ALA A 113 43.57 -3.03 -6.22
CA ALA A 113 42.63 -2.22 -7.00
C ALA A 113 41.72 -3.07 -7.92
N ARG A 114 42.28 -4.09 -8.59
CA ARG A 114 41.47 -5.05 -9.36
C ARG A 114 40.51 -5.84 -8.47
N GLY A 115 40.86 -6.07 -7.21
CA GLY A 115 39.98 -6.68 -6.21
C GLY A 115 38.77 -5.80 -5.91
N VAL A 116 39.00 -4.51 -5.63
CA VAL A 116 37.95 -3.51 -5.37
C VAL A 116 37.03 -3.35 -6.59
N GLU A 117 37.59 -3.22 -7.78
CA GLU A 117 36.81 -3.08 -9.03
C GLU A 117 35.88 -4.29 -9.27
N ARG A 118 36.39 -5.52 -9.07
CA ARG A 118 35.58 -6.74 -9.19
C ARG A 118 34.48 -6.83 -8.15
N ALA A 119 34.78 -6.51 -6.88
CA ALA A 119 33.77 -6.47 -5.82
C ALA A 119 32.68 -5.44 -6.13
N GLY A 120 33.07 -4.29 -6.69
CA GLY A 120 32.16 -3.25 -7.16
C GLY A 120 31.24 -3.70 -8.30
N ARG A 121 31.77 -4.37 -9.33
CA ARG A 121 30.96 -4.93 -10.42
C ARG A 121 30.00 -6.02 -9.96
N ALA A 122 30.35 -6.80 -8.95
CA ALA A 122 29.44 -7.80 -8.37
C ALA A 122 28.28 -7.14 -7.59
N ALA A 123 28.41 -5.88 -7.20
CA ALA A 123 27.42 -5.13 -6.44
C ALA A 123 26.39 -4.37 -7.30
N THR A 124 26.25 -4.67 -8.60
CA THR A 124 25.27 -4.04 -9.53
C THR A 124 23.81 -4.42 -9.26
N LEU A 125 23.42 -4.50 -8.00
CA LEU A 125 22.08 -4.83 -7.54
C LEU A 125 21.10 -3.68 -7.77
N ASP A 126 21.55 -2.43 -7.69
CA ASP A 126 20.65 -1.28 -7.78
C ASP A 126 20.17 -0.98 -9.20
N THR A 127 20.97 -1.24 -10.23
CA THR A 127 20.54 -1.19 -11.64
C THR A 127 19.47 -2.26 -11.92
N THR A 128 19.67 -3.48 -11.41
CA THR A 128 18.69 -4.56 -11.52
C THR A 128 17.39 -4.22 -10.78
N ARG A 129 17.48 -3.66 -9.58
CA ARG A 129 16.30 -3.23 -8.81
C ARG A 129 15.54 -2.11 -9.53
N LEU A 130 16.25 -1.16 -10.13
CA LEU A 130 15.64 -0.10 -10.96
C LEU A 130 14.92 -0.69 -12.18
N ALA A 131 15.52 -1.67 -12.85
CA ALA A 131 14.90 -2.36 -13.98
C ALA A 131 13.60 -3.06 -13.60
N ILE A 132 13.59 -3.75 -12.45
CA ILE A 132 12.38 -4.39 -11.90
C ILE A 132 11.28 -3.35 -11.65
N LEU A 133 11.61 -2.17 -11.12
CA LEU A 133 10.63 -1.09 -10.91
C LEU A 133 10.05 -0.55 -12.24
N TRP A 134 10.81 -0.61 -13.33
CA TRP A 134 10.34 -0.29 -14.68
C TRP A 134 9.68 -1.47 -15.42
N GLY A 135 9.52 -2.62 -14.76
CA GLY A 135 8.92 -3.81 -15.38
C GLY A 135 9.82 -4.49 -16.41
N VAL A 136 11.13 -4.18 -16.39
CA VAL A 136 12.14 -4.77 -17.26
C VAL A 136 12.87 -5.86 -16.49
N THR A 137 12.88 -7.08 -17.01
CA THR A 137 13.50 -8.25 -16.36
C THR A 137 14.95 -8.47 -16.76
N ASP A 138 15.39 -7.92 -17.89
CA ASP A 138 16.79 -7.93 -18.34
C ASP A 138 17.31 -6.50 -18.51
N PRO A 139 18.15 -5.99 -17.59
CA PRO A 139 18.62 -4.61 -17.60
C PRO A 139 19.69 -4.40 -18.69
N SER A 140 19.28 -4.16 -19.93
CA SER A 140 20.18 -3.78 -21.02
C SER A 140 20.40 -2.26 -21.16
N PHE A 141 19.98 -1.46 -20.17
CA PHE A 141 20.08 0.01 -20.21
C PHE A 141 21.25 0.52 -19.35
N SER A 142 21.95 1.54 -19.86
CA SER A 142 22.94 2.33 -19.08
C SER A 142 22.23 3.49 -18.41
N VAL A 143 22.65 3.82 -17.19
CA VAL A 143 22.11 4.97 -16.47
C VAL A 143 22.94 6.17 -16.91
N PRO A 144 22.35 7.19 -17.57
CA PRO A 144 23.13 8.33 -18.00
C PRO A 144 23.80 8.98 -16.79
N ALA A 145 25.06 9.37 -16.97
CA ALA A 145 25.82 10.05 -15.93
C ALA A 145 25.02 11.26 -15.44
N LEU A 146 24.97 11.45 -14.13
CA LEU A 146 24.51 12.70 -13.56
C LEU A 146 25.47 13.78 -14.06
N GLU A 147 25.03 14.61 -15.00
CA GLU A 147 25.58 15.95 -15.13
C GLU A 147 25.54 16.51 -13.70
N THR A 148 26.68 16.96 -13.17
CA THR A 148 26.80 17.49 -11.81
C THR A 148 25.84 18.66 -11.65
N ALA A 149 24.59 18.33 -11.36
CA ALA A 149 23.52 19.25 -11.08
C ALA A 149 23.71 19.64 -9.62
N GLU A 150 23.85 20.94 -9.40
CA GLU A 150 23.86 21.56 -8.10
C GLU A 150 22.90 20.81 -7.15
N LEU A 151 23.44 20.35 -6.01
CA LEU A 151 22.61 19.75 -4.99
C LEU A 151 21.49 20.74 -4.67
N PRO A 152 20.21 20.31 -4.72
CA PRO A 152 19.11 21.21 -4.42
C PRO A 152 19.32 21.82 -3.03
N GLN A 153 19.06 23.12 -2.91
CA GLN A 153 19.18 23.81 -1.63
C GLN A 153 18.35 23.08 -0.57
N SER A 154 18.96 22.83 0.59
CA SER A 154 18.28 22.14 1.68
C SER A 154 17.08 22.97 2.15
N ILE A 155 15.95 22.30 2.38
CA ILE A 155 14.78 22.95 2.97
C ILE A 155 14.99 22.99 4.48
N GLU A 156 14.79 24.16 5.10
CA GLU A 156 14.77 24.33 6.55
C GLU A 156 13.77 23.37 7.22
N LEU A 157 14.15 22.76 8.35
CA LEU A 157 13.33 21.75 9.04
C LEU A 157 11.92 22.25 9.30
N ARG A 158 11.82 23.50 9.76
CA ARG A 158 10.55 24.12 10.10
C ARG A 158 9.64 24.25 8.88
N ALA A 159 10.18 24.70 7.75
CA ALA A 159 9.45 24.83 6.51
C ALA A 159 9.03 23.47 5.94
N ALA A 160 9.87 22.44 6.09
CA ALA A 160 9.54 21.09 5.69
C ALA A 160 8.43 20.46 6.55
N ILE A 161 8.43 20.67 7.87
CA ILE A 161 7.35 20.24 8.77
C ILE A 161 6.02 20.90 8.41
N GLU A 162 6.03 22.18 8.05
CA GLU A 162 4.80 22.89 7.63
C GLU A 162 4.25 22.35 6.31
N ARG A 163 5.11 21.89 5.40
CA ARG A 163 4.68 21.20 4.17
C ARG A 163 4.09 19.82 4.45
N ILE A 164 4.58 19.09 5.45
CA ILE A 164 4.03 17.76 5.82
C ILE A 164 2.55 17.85 6.20
N ALA A 165 2.12 18.92 6.88
CA ALA A 165 0.72 19.11 7.23
C ALA A 165 -0.23 19.11 6.01
N ASN A 166 0.27 19.49 4.84
CA ASN A 166 -0.48 19.50 3.58
C ASN A 166 -0.20 18.28 2.67
N ALA A 167 0.59 17.31 3.14
CA ALA A 167 0.93 16.11 2.39
C ALA A 167 -0.33 15.29 2.04
N PRO A 168 -0.36 14.57 0.89
CA PRO A 168 -1.48 13.71 0.53
C PRO A 168 -1.87 12.70 1.61
N GLU A 169 -0.88 12.11 2.30
CA GLU A 169 -1.08 11.19 3.41
C GLU A 169 -1.84 11.85 4.57
N MET A 170 -1.46 13.08 4.95
CA MET A 170 -2.16 13.82 6.00
C MET A 170 -3.57 14.22 5.58
N ARG A 171 -3.78 14.55 4.30
CA ARG A 171 -5.11 14.83 3.75
C ARG A 171 -5.99 13.59 3.66
N ALA A 172 -5.41 12.40 3.49
CA ALA A 172 -6.14 11.13 3.43
C ALA A 172 -6.93 10.86 4.72
N PHE A 173 -6.40 11.23 5.88
CA PHE A 173 -7.10 11.09 7.17
C PHE A 173 -8.44 11.83 7.22
N SER A 174 -8.57 13.00 6.55
CA SER A 174 -9.87 13.70 6.47
C SER A 174 -10.91 12.90 5.68
N SER A 175 -10.49 12.11 4.69
CA SER A 175 -11.38 11.25 3.91
C SER A 175 -11.70 9.96 4.66
N GLU A 176 -10.74 9.43 5.41
CA GLU A 176 -10.95 8.29 6.31
C GLU A 176 -11.94 8.65 7.42
N GLU A 177 -11.83 9.83 8.03
CA GLU A 177 -12.78 10.34 9.02
C GLU A 177 -14.21 10.38 8.46
N ARG A 178 -14.40 11.01 7.29
CA ARG A 178 -15.71 11.04 6.59
C ARG A 178 -16.25 9.65 6.26
N LEU A 179 -15.37 8.68 5.98
CA LEU A 179 -15.76 7.29 5.77
C LEU A 179 -16.22 6.62 7.07
N ARG A 180 -15.49 6.82 8.18
CA ARG A 180 -15.87 6.31 9.50
C ARG A 180 -17.16 6.95 10.02
N GLU A 181 -17.37 8.24 9.80
CA GLU A 181 -18.65 8.92 10.07
C GLU A 181 -19.81 8.27 9.29
N ALA A 182 -19.63 8.02 8.00
CA ALA A 182 -20.65 7.35 7.18
C ALA A 182 -20.95 5.93 7.70
N ARG A 183 -19.94 5.22 8.20
CA ARG A 183 -20.13 3.90 8.85
C ARG A 183 -20.88 3.99 10.17
N VAL A 184 -20.63 5.02 10.99
CA VAL A 184 -21.43 5.29 12.20
C VAL A 184 -22.89 5.54 11.83
N GLN A 185 -23.15 6.36 10.80
CA GLN A 185 -24.53 6.59 10.34
C GLN A 185 -25.18 5.31 9.84
N LEU A 186 -24.47 4.50 9.05
CA LEU A 186 -24.94 3.18 8.63
C LEU A 186 -25.25 2.27 9.83
N ALA A 187 -24.40 2.23 10.85
CA ALA A 187 -24.66 1.45 12.07
C ALA A 187 -25.90 1.96 12.82
N ARG A 188 -26.11 3.29 12.88
CA ARG A 188 -27.29 3.90 13.50
C ARG A 188 -28.59 3.57 12.77
N THR A 189 -28.56 3.32 11.46
CA THR A 189 -29.77 2.86 10.72
C THR A 189 -30.33 1.54 11.28
N ALA A 190 -29.49 0.70 11.92
CA ALA A 190 -29.91 -0.55 12.55
C ALA A 190 -30.80 -0.34 13.80
N LEU A 191 -30.85 0.87 14.36
CA LEU A 191 -31.81 1.22 15.42
C LEU A 191 -33.26 1.13 14.93
N SER A 192 -33.48 1.33 13.63
CA SER A 192 -34.78 1.16 13.01
C SER A 192 -35.00 -0.30 12.60
N PRO A 193 -35.99 -0.99 13.19
CA PRO A 193 -36.30 -2.37 12.83
C PRO A 193 -36.85 -2.48 11.41
N ASP A 194 -36.43 -3.52 10.67
CA ASP A 194 -37.02 -3.86 9.38
C ASP A 194 -38.29 -4.69 9.59
N LEU A 195 -39.35 -4.38 8.85
CA LEU A 195 -40.59 -5.15 8.93
C LEU A 195 -40.60 -6.22 7.83
N GLN A 196 -40.60 -7.49 8.25
CA GLN A 196 -40.77 -8.60 7.32
C GLN A 196 -42.25 -8.85 7.08
N TRP A 197 -42.63 -9.00 5.82
CA TRP A 197 -43.99 -9.36 5.45
C TRP A 197 -43.99 -10.47 4.40
N SER A 198 -45.00 -11.33 4.44
CA SER A 198 -45.26 -12.31 3.41
C SER A 198 -46.75 -12.43 3.14
N VAL A 199 -47.10 -12.72 1.89
CA VAL A 199 -48.45 -13.06 1.46
C VAL A 199 -48.37 -14.30 0.58
N GLY A 200 -49.32 -15.20 0.71
CA GLY A 200 -49.32 -16.44 -0.06
C GLY A 200 -50.71 -16.97 -0.34
N LEU A 201 -50.80 -17.75 -1.39
CA LEU A 201 -51.96 -18.53 -1.78
C LEU A 201 -51.64 -19.99 -1.54
N ARG A 202 -52.55 -20.70 -0.86
CA ARG A 202 -52.46 -22.12 -0.60
C ARG A 202 -53.63 -22.84 -1.27
N ARG A 203 -53.34 -23.84 -2.10
CA ARG A 203 -54.30 -24.76 -2.69
C ARG A 203 -54.35 -26.02 -1.83
N LEU A 204 -55.55 -26.33 -1.34
CA LEU A 204 -55.86 -27.53 -0.58
C LEU A 204 -56.48 -28.55 -1.54
N GLU A 205 -55.71 -29.55 -2.00
CA GLU A 205 -56.23 -30.52 -2.98
C GLU A 205 -57.29 -31.46 -2.39
N GLY A 206 -57.37 -31.56 -1.05
CA GLY A 206 -58.36 -32.39 -0.37
C GLY A 206 -59.78 -31.88 -0.53
N ASP A 207 -59.95 -30.56 -0.35
CA ASP A 207 -61.24 -29.88 -0.41
C ASP A 207 -61.43 -29.08 -1.71
N HIS A 208 -60.43 -29.08 -2.61
CA HIS A 208 -60.36 -28.27 -3.84
C HIS A 208 -60.42 -26.75 -3.59
N ASP A 209 -60.11 -26.33 -2.36
CA ASP A 209 -60.23 -24.96 -1.88
C ASP A 209 -58.94 -24.15 -2.01
N TRP A 210 -59.11 -22.83 -2.03
CA TRP A 210 -58.03 -21.85 -2.00
C TRP A 210 -58.07 -21.08 -0.68
N GLY A 211 -56.94 -21.05 0.01
CA GLY A 211 -56.71 -20.22 1.19
C GLY A 211 -55.76 -19.07 0.90
N LEU A 212 -56.00 -17.91 1.49
CA LEU A 212 -55.06 -16.81 1.54
C LEU A 212 -54.35 -16.81 2.89
N MET A 213 -53.03 -16.64 2.89
CA MET A 213 -52.21 -16.50 4.09
C MET A 213 -51.40 -15.20 4.04
N GLY A 214 -51.22 -14.55 5.19
CA GLY A 214 -50.38 -13.36 5.32
C GLY A 214 -49.70 -13.33 6.68
N THR A 215 -48.42 -12.94 6.69
CA THR A 215 -47.62 -12.84 7.92
C THR A 215 -46.95 -11.48 7.99
N LEU A 216 -47.00 -10.86 9.16
CA LEU A 216 -46.19 -9.70 9.54
C LEU A 216 -45.30 -10.10 10.71
N ALA A 217 -43.99 -9.94 10.55
CA ALA A 217 -43.01 -10.30 11.58
C ALA A 217 -42.21 -9.06 12.00
N PRO A 218 -42.66 -8.32 13.03
CA PRO A 218 -41.89 -7.23 13.62
C PRO A 218 -40.71 -7.82 14.43
N PRO A 219 -39.47 -7.32 14.26
CA PRO A 219 -38.34 -7.83 15.01
C PRO A 219 -38.34 -7.26 16.44
N LEU A 220 -38.08 -8.11 17.43
CA LEU A 220 -38.02 -7.73 18.84
C LEU A 220 -36.59 -7.43 19.27
N GLY A 221 -36.33 -6.37 20.05
CA GLY A 221 -35.01 -6.11 20.65
C GLY A 221 -33.95 -5.56 19.69
N THR A 222 -34.34 -4.86 18.61
CA THR A 222 -33.39 -4.32 17.62
C THR A 222 -32.42 -3.29 18.18
N ARG A 223 -32.85 -2.43 19.12
CA ARG A 223 -31.97 -1.44 19.75
C ARG A 223 -30.79 -2.07 20.48
N SER A 224 -31.06 -3.02 21.37
CA SER A 224 -30.02 -3.75 22.11
C SER A 224 -29.07 -4.51 21.17
N ARG A 225 -29.56 -5.02 20.04
CA ARG A 225 -28.71 -5.66 19.02
C ARG A 225 -27.86 -4.68 18.19
N ALA A 226 -28.30 -3.43 18.04
CA ALA A 226 -27.59 -2.41 17.27
C ALA A 226 -26.49 -1.69 18.09
N GLU A 227 -26.67 -1.56 19.40
CA GLU A 227 -25.75 -0.84 20.29
C GLU A 227 -24.27 -1.28 20.19
N PRO A 228 -23.91 -2.58 20.17
CA PRO A 228 -22.51 -2.98 20.01
C PRO A 228 -21.91 -2.53 18.67
N GLY A 229 -22.69 -2.61 17.59
CA GLY A 229 -22.23 -2.19 16.26
C GLY A 229 -22.02 -0.67 16.16
N ILE A 230 -22.89 0.11 16.82
CA ILE A 230 -22.74 1.57 16.89
C ILE A 230 -21.51 1.93 17.70
N ARG A 231 -21.33 1.33 18.89
CA ARG A 231 -20.14 1.59 19.73
C ARG A 231 -18.85 1.21 19.03
N ALA A 232 -18.83 0.10 18.29
CA ALA A 232 -17.67 -0.30 17.50
C ALA A 232 -17.35 0.75 16.41
N ALA A 233 -18.36 1.19 15.65
CA ALA A 233 -18.16 2.21 14.61
C ALA A 233 -17.71 3.57 15.20
N GLU A 234 -18.24 3.96 16.36
CA GLU A 234 -17.82 5.19 17.07
C GLU A 234 -16.39 5.09 17.58
N ALA A 235 -15.98 3.92 18.09
CA ALA A 235 -14.60 3.67 18.49
C ALA A 235 -13.64 3.72 17.30
N GLU A 236 -14.02 3.14 16.15
CA GLU A 236 -13.24 3.25 14.91
C GLU A 236 -13.10 4.69 14.42
N LEU A 237 -14.16 5.50 14.51
CA LEU A 237 -14.09 6.92 14.19
C LEU A 237 -13.14 7.66 15.14
N ALA A 238 -13.23 7.40 16.44
CA ALA A 238 -12.37 8.01 17.44
C ALA A 238 -10.89 7.63 17.27
N ALA A 239 -10.59 6.44 16.73
CA ALA A 239 -9.22 6.00 16.47
C ALA A 239 -8.51 6.81 15.37
N VAL A 240 -9.25 7.37 14.41
CA VAL A 240 -8.68 8.12 13.26
C VAL A 240 -7.82 9.29 13.70
N SER A 241 -8.21 10.01 14.76
CA SER A 241 -7.43 11.14 15.26
C SER A 241 -6.09 10.71 15.85
N LEU A 242 -6.09 9.58 16.59
CA LEU A 242 -4.88 9.00 17.18
C LEU A 242 -3.94 8.46 16.09
N GLU A 243 -4.49 7.78 15.08
CA GLU A 243 -3.72 7.30 13.94
C GLU A 243 -3.09 8.46 13.16
N ARG A 244 -3.82 9.56 12.97
CA ARG A 244 -3.33 10.79 12.34
C ARG A 244 -2.17 11.42 13.13
N GLU A 245 -2.28 11.48 14.45
CA GLU A 245 -1.22 12.00 15.32
C GLU A 245 0.03 11.13 15.26
N ALA A 246 -0.13 9.80 15.33
CA ALA A 246 0.98 8.86 15.21
C ALA A 246 1.69 8.99 13.85
N ALA A 247 0.93 9.07 12.75
CA ALA A 247 1.50 9.24 11.41
C ALA A 247 2.27 10.58 11.27
N MET A 248 1.73 11.67 11.83
CA MET A 248 2.42 12.96 11.86
C MET A 248 3.74 12.89 12.63
N LEU A 249 3.80 12.17 13.75
CA LEU A 249 5.03 11.99 14.52
C LEU A 249 6.06 11.16 13.75
N GLN A 250 5.63 10.09 13.08
CA GLN A 250 6.50 9.28 12.22
C GLN A 250 7.11 10.10 11.08
N LEU A 251 6.28 10.87 10.36
CA LEU A 251 6.74 11.74 9.28
C LEU A 251 7.75 12.80 9.75
N LYS A 252 7.52 13.39 10.94
CA LYS A 252 8.46 14.32 11.56
C LYS A 252 9.79 13.65 11.92
N ALA A 253 9.76 12.44 12.47
CA ALA A 253 10.96 11.68 12.79
C ALA A 253 11.77 11.34 11.52
N THR A 254 11.11 10.82 10.48
CA THR A 254 11.76 10.51 9.19
C THR A 254 12.38 11.74 8.54
N LEU A 255 11.71 12.90 8.63
CA LEU A 255 12.26 14.16 8.14
C LEU A 255 13.51 14.60 8.93
N ALA A 256 13.47 14.50 10.26
CA ALA A 256 14.61 14.83 11.10
C ALA A 256 15.82 13.92 10.80
N ASP A 257 15.59 12.61 10.64
CA ASP A 257 16.63 11.64 10.27
C ASP A 257 17.24 11.96 8.90
N ALA A 258 16.40 12.26 7.91
CA ALA A 258 16.86 12.62 6.57
C ALA A 258 17.71 13.91 6.56
N GLN A 259 17.36 14.90 7.38
CA GLN A 259 18.15 16.11 7.52
C GLN A 259 19.46 15.89 8.27
N ALA A 260 19.46 15.07 9.33
CA ALA A 260 20.68 14.72 10.04
C ALA A 260 21.68 13.99 9.11
N GLN A 261 21.18 13.09 8.26
CA GLN A 261 22.01 12.44 7.23
C GLN A 261 22.59 13.46 6.24
N LEU A 262 21.77 14.40 5.76
CA LEU A 262 22.23 15.43 4.82
C LEU A 262 23.25 16.39 5.44
N ALA A 263 23.13 16.70 6.74
CA ALA A 263 24.10 17.51 7.47
C ALA A 263 25.42 16.76 7.79
N SER A 264 25.43 15.43 7.68
CA SER A 264 26.60 14.59 7.95
C SER A 264 27.46 14.27 6.71
N LEU A 265 26.98 14.64 5.52
CA LEU A 265 27.69 14.55 4.23
C LEU A 265 28.61 15.76 4.01
#